data_AF-A0A818QD17-F1
#
_entry.id   AF-A0A818QD17-F1
#
_cell.length_a   1.000
_cell.length_b   1.000
_cell.length_c   1.000
_cell.angle_alpha   90.00
_cell.angle_beta   90.00
_cell.angle_gamma   90.00
#
_symmetry.space_group_name_H-M   'P 1'
#
loop_
_entity.id
_entity.type
_entity.pdbx_description
1 polymer ?
#
loop_
_entity_poly.entity_id
_entity_poly.type
_entity_poly.pdbx_seq_one_letter_code
_entity_poly.pdbx_strand_id
1 'polypeptide(L)'
;MKKAQENALHISIVFVSSDFDDPSVNEYRSKMSWPAVPFHSVHLINTYFQSSCIPRLFILPSDGKTLSRRGVDDVSRKGVQSLKTWTQRETLPPPTEEDFLREDVTCHGCSVSCINGQRYHCATCDNYDLCSVCGKKGHEHPLELVPQLIEILEKRFVYIHQ
;
A
#
# COMPACT_ATOMS: atom_id res chain seq x y z
N MET A 1 -39.49 -9.83 -3.13
CA MET A 1 -38.15 -10.25 -2.66
C MET A 1 -37.17 -9.12 -2.98
N LYS A 2 -36.45 -8.60 -1.98
CA LYS A 2 -35.57 -7.42 -2.10
C LYS A 2 -34.37 -7.76 -2.97
N LYS A 3 -34.15 -7.01 -4.07
CA LYS A 3 -32.87 -7.00 -4.78
C LYS A 3 -31.85 -6.35 -3.85
N ALA A 4 -30.77 -7.07 -3.53
CA ALA A 4 -29.63 -6.45 -2.88
C ALA A 4 -29.04 -5.40 -3.84
N GLN A 5 -29.01 -4.14 -3.41
CA GLN A 5 -28.25 -3.10 -4.10
C GLN A 5 -26.77 -3.45 -3.97
N GLU A 6 -26.15 -3.84 -5.07
CA GLU A 6 -24.70 -3.82 -5.20
C GLU A 6 -24.26 -2.35 -5.06
N ASN A 7 -23.75 -1.99 -3.87
CA ASN A 7 -23.07 -0.73 -3.68
C ASN A 7 -21.80 -0.78 -4.54
N ALA A 8 -21.87 -0.26 -5.76
CA ALA A 8 -20.71 -0.05 -6.61
C ALA A 8 -19.76 0.89 -5.88
N LEU A 9 -18.66 0.34 -5.33
CA LEU A 9 -17.60 1.14 -4.72
C LEU A 9 -16.97 1.99 -5.82
N HIS A 10 -17.18 3.29 -5.78
CA HIS A 10 -16.61 4.21 -6.77
C HIS A 10 -15.17 4.56 -6.36
N ILE A 11 -14.22 3.73 -6.79
CA ILE A 11 -12.79 3.88 -6.52
C ILE A 11 -12.08 4.11 -7.86
N SER A 12 -11.21 5.13 -7.91
CA SER A 12 -10.31 5.37 -9.02
C SER A 12 -8.86 5.14 -8.57
N ILE A 13 -8.05 4.59 -9.47
CA ILE A 13 -6.64 4.29 -9.23
C ILE A 13 -5.83 5.03 -10.27
N VAL A 14 -4.79 5.74 -9.84
CA VAL A 14 -3.92 6.53 -10.72
C VAL A 14 -2.47 6.18 -10.45
N PHE A 15 -1.80 5.47 -11.35
CA PHE A 15 -0.39 5.07 -11.22
C PHE A 15 0.56 6.28 -11.22
N VAL A 16 1.56 6.26 -10.34
CA VAL A 16 2.65 7.24 -10.29
C VAL A 16 3.93 6.42 -10.20
N SER A 17 4.82 6.58 -11.18
CA SER A 17 6.11 5.88 -11.17
C SER A 17 7.11 6.58 -10.23
N SER A 18 8.09 5.86 -9.73
CA SER A 18 9.32 6.39 -9.09
C SER A 18 10.51 6.37 -10.04
N ASP A 19 10.37 5.76 -11.22
CA ASP A 19 11.40 5.75 -12.24
C ASP A 19 11.73 7.16 -12.69
N PHE A 20 12.99 7.34 -13.08
CA PHE A 20 13.57 8.65 -13.41
C PHE A 20 13.64 8.90 -14.92
N ASP A 21 13.07 8.02 -15.74
CA ASP A 21 13.09 8.12 -17.19
C ASP A 21 11.77 7.66 -17.84
N ASP A 22 11.37 8.34 -18.92
CA ASP A 22 10.13 8.11 -19.66
C ASP A 22 10.02 6.67 -20.22
N PRO A 23 11.08 6.06 -20.80
CA PRO A 23 11.03 4.65 -21.21
C PRO A 23 10.64 3.67 -20.10
N SER A 24 11.27 3.76 -18.92
CA SER A 24 10.98 2.90 -17.77
C SER A 24 9.54 3.09 -17.26
N VAL A 25 9.10 4.36 -17.13
CA VAL A 25 7.69 4.67 -16.80
C VAL A 25 6.74 4.01 -17.79
N ASN A 26 7.06 4.07 -19.07
CA ASN A 26 6.21 3.55 -20.14
C ASN A 26 6.18 2.02 -20.20
N GLU A 27 7.31 1.37 -19.93
CA GLU A 27 7.35 -0.08 -19.84
C GLU A 27 6.47 -0.55 -18.68
N TYR A 28 6.62 0.05 -17.50
CA TYR A 28 5.87 -0.39 -16.32
C TYR A 28 4.37 -0.07 -16.43
N ARG A 29 4.01 1.15 -16.87
CA ARG A 29 2.59 1.51 -17.07
C ARG A 29 1.90 0.57 -18.06
N SER A 30 2.61 0.04 -19.07
CA SER A 30 2.02 -0.85 -20.08
C SER A 30 1.55 -2.19 -19.51
N LYS A 31 2.04 -2.57 -18.33
CA LYS A 31 1.65 -3.79 -17.61
C LYS A 31 0.34 -3.59 -16.82
N MET A 32 -0.22 -2.37 -16.79
CA MET A 32 -1.38 -1.99 -16.00
C MET A 32 -2.50 -1.40 -16.87
N SER A 33 -3.75 -1.55 -16.44
CA SER A 33 -4.94 -0.99 -17.12
C SER A 33 -5.40 0.35 -16.55
N TRP A 34 -4.64 0.93 -15.63
CA TRP A 34 -5.01 2.16 -14.91
C TRP A 34 -4.40 3.40 -15.57
N PRO A 35 -5.04 4.57 -15.43
CA PRO A 35 -4.41 5.83 -15.83
C PRO A 35 -3.12 6.05 -15.03
N ALA A 36 -2.13 6.63 -15.70
CA ALA A 36 -0.84 6.99 -15.11
C ALA A 36 -0.67 8.51 -15.13
N VAL A 37 0.03 9.04 -14.14
CA VAL A 37 0.47 10.44 -14.15
C VAL A 37 1.50 10.62 -15.28
N PRO A 38 1.40 11.71 -16.07
CA PRO A 38 2.41 12.04 -17.05
C PRO A 38 3.80 12.17 -16.42
N PHE A 39 4.83 11.67 -17.09
CA PHE A 39 6.21 11.64 -16.59
C PHE A 39 6.69 13.00 -16.04
N HIS A 40 6.40 14.09 -16.73
CA HIS A 40 6.79 15.45 -16.31
C HIS A 40 6.21 15.90 -14.95
N SER A 41 5.13 15.26 -14.48
CA SER A 41 4.47 15.57 -13.20
C SER A 41 4.86 14.60 -12.08
N VAL A 42 5.56 13.50 -12.40
CA VAL A 42 5.93 12.46 -11.44
C VAL A 42 6.79 13.03 -10.30
N HIS A 43 7.77 13.87 -10.62
CA HIS A 43 8.68 14.42 -9.62
C HIS A 43 7.97 15.26 -8.55
N LEU A 44 6.97 16.06 -8.95
CA LEU A 44 6.18 16.88 -8.02
C LEU A 44 5.37 16.00 -7.06
N ILE A 45 4.78 14.93 -7.58
CA ILE A 45 3.98 14.00 -6.77
C ILE A 45 4.88 13.21 -5.81
N ASN A 46 6.02 12.71 -6.29
CA ASN A 46 6.98 12.00 -5.44
C ASN A 46 7.51 12.90 -4.31
N THR A 47 7.77 14.17 -4.62
CA THR A 47 8.18 15.17 -3.62
C THR A 47 7.07 15.47 -2.61
N TYR A 48 5.81 15.54 -3.04
CA TYR A 48 4.67 15.78 -2.15
C TYR A 48 4.43 14.61 -1.20
N PHE A 49 4.47 13.38 -1.73
CA PHE A 49 4.19 12.19 -0.95
C PHE A 49 5.38 11.69 -0.12
N GLN A 50 6.61 12.14 -0.39
CA GLN A 50 7.81 11.85 0.41
C GLN A 50 7.95 10.36 0.77
N SER A 51 7.75 9.49 -0.22
CA SER A 51 7.94 8.06 0.00
C SER A 51 9.42 7.69 -0.10
N SER A 52 9.96 7.10 0.97
CA SER A 52 11.31 6.52 0.98
C SER A 52 11.34 5.14 0.31
N CYS A 53 10.19 4.46 0.21
CA CYS A 53 10.15 3.03 -0.07
C CYS A 53 8.98 2.59 -0.94
N ILE A 54 9.18 1.50 -1.68
CA ILE A 54 8.27 1.01 -2.71
C ILE A 54 7.95 -0.48 -2.46
N PRO A 55 6.74 -0.97 -2.78
CA PRO A 55 5.61 -0.21 -3.29
C PRO A 55 4.87 0.58 -2.20
N ARG A 56 4.32 1.76 -2.53
CA ARG A 56 3.40 2.51 -1.64
C ARG A 56 2.00 2.68 -2.22
N LEU A 57 1.03 2.80 -1.30
CA LEU A 57 -0.37 3.09 -1.60
C LEU A 57 -0.94 4.15 -0.69
N PHE A 58 -1.26 5.29 -1.30
CA PHE A 58 -1.98 6.38 -0.67
C PHE A 58 -3.47 6.28 -1.00
N ILE A 59 -4.30 6.33 0.04
CA ILE A 59 -5.75 6.40 -0.10
C ILE A 59 -6.15 7.85 0.08
N LEU A 60 -6.77 8.43 -0.94
CA LEU A 60 -7.21 9.82 -0.96
C LEU A 60 -8.74 9.85 -1.12
N PRO A 61 -9.51 10.53 -0.25
CA PRO A 61 -10.88 10.87 -0.53
C PRO A 61 -10.94 11.93 -1.66
N SER A 62 -12.15 12.17 -2.17
CA SER A 62 -12.39 13.18 -3.22
C SER A 62 -12.00 14.63 -2.85
N ASP A 63 -11.69 14.91 -1.59
CA ASP A 63 -11.21 16.23 -1.14
C ASP A 63 -9.67 16.35 -1.20
N GLY A 64 -8.96 15.29 -1.61
CA GLY A 64 -7.51 15.28 -1.78
C GLY A 64 -6.71 15.19 -0.48
N LYS A 65 -7.36 15.08 0.69
CA LYS A 65 -6.65 14.82 1.96
C LYS A 65 -6.16 13.38 1.99
N THR A 66 -5.11 13.06 2.73
CA THR A 66 -4.69 11.64 2.82
C THR A 66 -5.56 10.93 3.84
N LEU A 67 -6.26 9.87 3.43
CA LEU A 67 -7.06 9.00 4.29
C LEU A 67 -6.19 7.91 4.94
N SER A 68 -5.25 7.34 4.18
CA SER A 68 -4.31 6.34 4.68
C SER A 68 -3.04 6.33 3.83
N ARG A 69 -1.87 6.29 4.47
CA ARG A 69 -0.56 6.04 3.84
C ARG A 69 -0.16 4.55 3.89
N ARG A 70 -0.94 3.73 4.61
CA ARG A 70 -0.71 2.29 4.87
C ARG A 70 -1.55 1.40 3.96
N GLY A 71 -1.90 1.90 2.77
CA GLY A 71 -2.83 1.21 1.89
C GLY A 71 -2.33 -0.18 1.45
N VAL A 72 -1.01 -0.34 1.33
CA VAL A 72 -0.35 -1.63 1.07
C VAL A 72 -0.63 -2.62 2.19
N ASP A 73 -0.41 -2.21 3.44
CA ASP A 73 -0.64 -3.06 4.61
C ASP A 73 -2.11 -3.43 4.78
N ASP A 74 -3.00 -2.46 4.57
CA ASP A 74 -4.44 -2.66 4.61
C ASP A 74 -4.88 -3.73 3.60
N VAL A 75 -4.38 -3.69 2.36
CA VAL A 75 -4.67 -4.69 1.32
C VAL A 75 -4.00 -6.02 1.64
N SER A 76 -2.74 -6.02 2.05
CA SER A 76 -2.02 -7.24 2.40
C SER A 76 -2.67 -8.01 3.56
N ARG A 77 -3.21 -7.31 4.56
CA ARG A 77 -3.83 -7.94 5.74
C ARG A 77 -5.32 -8.22 5.57
N LYS A 78 -6.07 -7.31 4.93
CA LYS A 78 -7.55 -7.37 4.88
C LYS A 78 -8.10 -7.71 3.50
N GLY A 79 -7.26 -7.74 2.46
CA GLY A 79 -7.66 -7.96 1.07
C GLY A 79 -8.76 -6.99 0.64
N VAL A 80 -9.75 -7.50 -0.08
CA VAL A 80 -10.90 -6.72 -0.60
C VAL A 80 -11.70 -6.00 0.50
N GLN A 81 -11.62 -6.43 1.77
CA GLN A 81 -12.34 -5.76 2.86
C GLN A 81 -11.75 -4.37 3.20
N SER A 82 -10.48 -4.10 2.86
CA SER A 82 -9.90 -2.77 3.02
C SER A 82 -10.69 -1.72 2.21
N LEU A 83 -11.15 -2.08 1.01
CA LEU A 83 -11.93 -1.20 0.13
C LEU A 83 -13.22 -0.72 0.78
N LYS A 84 -13.90 -1.57 1.55
CA LYS A 84 -15.11 -1.17 2.28
C LYS A 84 -14.81 -0.16 3.38
N THR A 85 -13.67 -0.32 4.05
CA THR A 85 -13.22 0.61 5.10
C THR A 85 -12.92 1.98 4.52
N TRP A 86 -12.25 2.03 3.37
CA TRP A 86 -11.88 3.30 2.72
C TRP A 86 -13.06 4.04 2.09
N THR A 87 -14.11 3.32 1.68
CA THR A 87 -15.28 3.90 1.01
C THR A 87 -16.39 4.31 1.99
N GLN A 88 -16.39 3.77 3.20
CA GLN A 88 -17.26 4.20 4.30
C GLN A 88 -16.59 5.36 5.05
N ARG A 89 -16.77 6.58 4.51
CA ARG A 89 -16.13 7.85 4.89
C ARG A 89 -16.24 8.32 6.35
N GLU A 90 -16.89 7.59 7.26
CA GLU A 90 -17.41 8.19 8.50
C GLU A 90 -16.65 7.85 9.80
N THR A 91 -15.64 6.97 9.80
CA THR A 91 -15.06 6.51 11.08
C THR A 91 -13.54 6.41 11.15
N LEU A 92 -12.80 6.74 10.09
CA LEU A 92 -11.35 6.84 10.21
C LEU A 92 -11.01 8.18 10.86
N PRO A 93 -10.35 8.20 12.02
CA PRO A 93 -9.85 9.45 12.58
C PRO A 93 -8.92 10.10 11.54
N PRO A 94 -8.84 11.44 11.50
CA PRO A 94 -7.81 12.10 10.69
C PRO A 94 -6.44 11.47 11.02
N PRO A 95 -5.57 11.24 10.02
CA PRO A 95 -4.27 10.65 10.28
C PRO A 95 -3.54 11.51 11.32
N THR A 96 -2.99 10.86 12.34
CA THR A 96 -2.21 11.52 13.39
C THR A 96 -0.80 11.84 12.87
N GLU A 97 -0.07 12.74 13.52
CA GLU A 97 1.36 12.96 13.23
C GLU A 97 2.16 11.64 13.28
N GLU A 98 1.79 10.69 14.15
CA GLU A 98 2.39 9.36 14.20
C GLU A 98 2.05 8.48 12.97
N ASP A 99 0.88 8.66 12.35
CA ASP A 99 0.54 8.02 11.07
C ASP A 99 1.34 8.61 9.89
N PHE A 100 1.81 9.84 10.02
CA PHE A 100 2.75 10.50 9.09
C PHE A 100 4.23 10.22 9.43
N LEU A 101 4.55 9.64 10.59
CA LEU A 101 5.91 9.29 10.99
C LEU A 101 6.20 7.78 10.93
N ARG A 102 5.17 6.92 11.07
CA ARG A 102 5.25 5.47 10.82
C ARG A 102 5.11 5.17 9.34
N GLU A 103 6.06 5.69 8.57
CA GLU A 103 5.96 5.72 7.12
C GLU A 103 6.48 4.46 6.42
N ASP A 104 7.33 3.69 7.09
CA ASP A 104 7.93 2.49 6.52
C ASP A 104 7.86 1.30 7.46
N VAL A 105 7.40 0.18 6.92
CA VAL A 105 7.42 -1.10 7.61
C VAL A 105 8.88 -1.44 7.93
N THR A 106 9.18 -1.51 9.23
CA THR A 106 10.53 -1.76 9.73
C THR A 106 10.62 -3.20 10.22
N CYS A 107 11.72 -3.87 9.89
CA CYS A 107 12.01 -5.17 10.48
C CYS A 107 12.37 -5.00 11.95
N HIS A 108 11.60 -5.56 12.86
CA HIS A 108 11.87 -5.48 14.30
C HIS A 108 13.11 -6.29 14.73
N GLY A 109 13.56 -7.23 13.90
CA GLY A 109 14.74 -8.06 14.19
C GLY A 109 16.07 -7.46 13.74
N CYS A 110 16.08 -6.53 12.77
CA CYS A 110 17.32 -5.93 12.27
C CYS A 110 17.22 -4.42 12.00
N SER A 111 16.11 -3.80 12.38
CA SER A 111 15.81 -2.37 12.25
C SER A 111 15.91 -1.82 10.83
N VAL A 112 15.96 -2.67 9.81
CA VAL A 112 15.94 -2.21 8.42
C VAL A 112 14.57 -1.59 8.15
N SER A 113 14.57 -0.31 7.82
CA SER A 113 13.41 0.33 7.21
C SER A 113 13.25 -0.24 5.82
N CYS A 114 12.01 -0.54 5.44
CA CYS A 114 11.66 -0.97 4.08
C CYS A 114 12.17 -2.35 3.75
N ILE A 115 11.43 -3.32 4.29
CA ILE A 115 11.65 -4.72 4.02
C ILE A 115 11.50 -5.00 2.52
N ASN A 116 12.62 -5.28 1.85
CA ASN A 116 12.63 -5.72 0.46
C ASN A 116 12.28 -7.22 0.36
N GLY A 117 11.36 -7.54 -0.55
CA GLY A 117 10.95 -8.93 -0.83
C GLY A 117 9.90 -9.48 0.14
N GLN A 118 10.05 -10.74 0.56
CA GLN A 118 9.09 -11.39 1.46
C GLN A 118 9.12 -10.76 2.85
N ARG A 119 7.94 -10.37 3.33
CA ARG A 119 7.71 -9.85 4.67
C ARG A 119 6.93 -10.86 5.50
N TYR A 120 7.31 -10.99 6.76
CA TYR A 120 6.58 -11.78 7.74
C TYR A 120 6.00 -10.84 8.78
N HIS A 121 4.75 -11.02 9.16
CA HIS A 121 4.16 -10.32 10.30
C HIS A 121 3.85 -11.32 11.40
N CYS A 122 3.91 -10.87 12.64
CA CYS A 122 3.48 -11.66 13.77
C CYS A 122 1.95 -11.70 13.84
N ALA A 123 1.38 -12.89 14.00
CA ALA A 123 -0.06 -13.07 14.15
C ALA A 123 -0.57 -12.64 15.55
N THR A 124 0.33 -12.30 16.48
CA THR A 124 0.00 -12.03 17.89
C THR A 124 0.46 -10.65 18.36
N CYS A 125 1.70 -10.27 18.06
CA CYS A 125 2.24 -8.96 18.41
C CYS A 125 1.63 -7.86 17.53
N ASP A 126 1.28 -6.73 18.15
CA ASP A 126 0.85 -5.56 17.39
C ASP A 126 2.02 -4.96 16.61
N ASN A 127 1.77 -4.66 15.33
CA ASN A 127 2.70 -4.02 14.40
C ASN A 127 4.11 -4.65 14.33
N TYR A 128 4.24 -5.96 14.51
CA TYR A 128 5.55 -6.63 14.53
C TYR A 128 5.84 -7.32 13.19
N ASP A 129 6.63 -6.65 12.35
CA ASP A 129 7.05 -7.14 11.04
C ASP A 129 8.54 -7.54 11.03
N LEU A 130 8.87 -8.57 10.26
CA LEU A 130 10.21 -9.11 10.05
C LEU A 130 10.52 -9.27 8.56
N CYS A 131 11.76 -8.97 8.18
CA CYS A 131 12.24 -9.26 6.83
C CYS A 131 12.41 -10.76 6.61
N SER A 132 12.57 -11.18 5.36
CA SER A 132 12.75 -12.59 4.99
C SER A 132 13.88 -13.30 5.75
N VAL A 133 14.95 -12.57 6.09
CA VAL A 133 16.07 -13.10 6.87
C VAL A 133 15.68 -13.28 8.33
N CYS A 134 15.05 -12.28 8.95
CA CYS A 134 14.66 -12.37 10.36
C CYS A 134 13.45 -13.28 10.58
N GLY A 135 12.53 -13.38 9.62
CA GLY A 135 11.41 -14.33 9.68
C GLY A 135 11.90 -15.78 9.73
N LYS A 136 12.97 -16.12 8.99
CA LYS A 136 13.61 -17.44 9.05
C LYS A 136 14.29 -17.73 10.40
N LYS A 137 14.76 -16.69 11.10
CA LYS A 137 15.30 -16.84 12.47
C LYS A 137 14.20 -17.15 13.49
N GLY A 138 12.95 -16.83 13.14
CA GLY A 138 11.80 -17.03 14.00
C GLY A 138 11.61 -15.90 15.01
N HIS A 139 10.43 -15.92 15.61
CA HIS A 139 10.02 -15.10 16.74
C HIS A 139 9.17 -16.00 17.65
N GLU A 140 8.96 -15.60 18.91
CA GLU A 140 8.26 -16.40 19.93
C GLU A 140 6.82 -16.75 19.53
N HIS A 141 6.18 -15.89 18.74
CA HIS A 141 4.84 -16.08 18.22
C HIS A 141 4.83 -16.51 16.74
N PRO A 142 3.73 -17.14 16.27
CA PRO A 142 3.58 -17.51 14.87
C PRO A 142 3.78 -16.32 13.92
N LEU A 143 4.55 -16.59 12.86
CA LEU A 143 4.81 -15.65 11.79
C LEU A 143 4.02 -16.04 10.55
N GLU A 144 3.32 -15.08 9.97
CA GLU A 144 2.55 -15.24 8.76
C GLU A 144 3.22 -14.47 7.61
N LEU A 145 3.39 -15.15 6.48
CA LEU A 145 3.91 -14.52 5.27
C LEU A 145 2.89 -13.50 4.78
N VAL A 146 3.30 -12.25 4.73
CA VAL A 146 2.54 -11.19 4.09
C VAL A 146 2.68 -11.38 2.58
N PRO A 147 1.57 -11.61 1.85
CA PRO A 147 1.66 -11.80 0.41
C PRO A 147 2.18 -10.51 -0.23
N GLN A 148 3.03 -10.66 -1.25
CA GLN A 148 3.54 -9.50 -1.97
C GLN A 148 2.40 -8.82 -2.72
N LEU A 149 2.46 -7.49 -2.83
CA LEU A 149 1.43 -6.71 -3.51
C LEU A 149 1.10 -7.27 -4.89
N ILE A 150 2.14 -7.65 -5.65
CA ILE A 150 2.01 -8.17 -7.01
C ILE A 150 1.12 -9.43 -7.07
N GLU A 151 1.22 -10.32 -6.08
CA GLU A 151 0.43 -11.58 -6.03
C GLU A 151 -1.03 -11.35 -5.61
N ILE A 152 -1.29 -10.33 -4.78
CA ILE A 152 -2.67 -9.96 -4.37
C ILE A 152 -3.40 -9.26 -5.52
N LEU A 153 -2.66 -8.51 -6.34
CA LEU A 153 -3.19 -7.66 -7.40
C LEU A 153 -3.66 -8.41 -8.65
N GLU A 154 -3.32 -9.69 -8.83
CA GLU A 154 -3.96 -10.55 -9.84
C GLU A 154 -5.47 -10.73 -9.60
N LYS A 155 -5.95 -10.39 -8.40
CA LYS A 155 -7.37 -10.37 -8.04
C LYS A 155 -7.80 -9.00 -7.51
N ARG A 156 -7.89 -8.05 -8.46
CA ARG A 156 -8.59 -6.75 -8.37
C ARG A 156 -7.91 -5.65 -7.52
N PHE A 157 -7.25 -4.73 -8.24
CA PHE A 157 -7.15 -3.27 -8.07
C PHE A 157 -6.49 -2.70 -6.79
N VAL A 158 -5.31 -2.06 -6.92
CA VAL A 158 -4.71 -1.07 -5.97
C VAL A 158 -3.39 -0.48 -6.53
N TYR A 159 -3.13 0.82 -6.31
CA TYR A 159 -1.96 1.61 -6.79
C TYR A 159 -0.59 1.14 -6.28
N ILE A 160 0.42 1.35 -7.13
CA ILE A 160 1.82 1.00 -6.92
C ILE A 160 2.66 2.22 -7.28
N HIS A 161 3.52 2.66 -6.35
CA HIS A 161 4.72 3.46 -6.66
C HIS A 161 5.86 2.44 -6.80
N GLN A 162 6.46 2.26 -8.00
CA GLN A 162 7.67 1.44 -8.19
C GLN A 162 8.82 2.36 -8.47
#